data_AF-A0A7V9V8L9-F1
#
_entry.id   AF-A0A7V9V8L9-F1
#
_cell.length_a   1.000
_cell.length_b   1.000
_cell.length_c   1.000
_cell.angle_alpha   90.00
_cell.angle_beta   90.00
_cell.angle_gamma   90.00
#
_symmetry.space_group_name_H-M   'P 1'
#
loop_
_entity.id
_entity.type
_entity.pdbx_description
1 polymer ?
#
loop_
_entity_poly.entity_id
_entity_poly.type
_entity_poly.pdbx_seq_one_letter_code
_entity_poly.pdbx_strand_id
1 'polypeptide(L)'
;MDPLIIDGFAHHLPDIDPQETGEWVDSFDAVVEHLGKPRAQFLLMKLLDRAREQQVGFPATVSTPYVNTIPPQQEPWFPGDEYVERRIRAYIRWNAAVMVT
;
A
#
# COMPACT_ATOMS: atom_id res chain seq x y z
N MET A 1 18.47 15.85 3.87
CA MET A 1 18.21 14.66 3.03
C MET A 1 17.67 13.62 3.96
N ASP A 2 16.34 13.58 4.11
CA ASP A 2 15.72 12.57 4.97
C ASP A 2 16.02 11.19 4.37
N PRO A 3 16.59 10.26 5.15
CA PRO A 3 16.80 8.92 4.65
C PRO A 3 15.42 8.33 4.38
N LEU A 4 15.17 8.00 3.11
CA LEU A 4 14.08 7.12 2.71
C LEU A 4 14.23 5.83 3.52
N ILE A 5 13.44 5.69 4.59
CA ILE A 5 13.35 4.46 5.37
C ILE A 5 12.68 3.45 4.46
N ILE A 6 13.49 2.68 3.74
CA ILE A 6 13.06 1.46 3.06
C ILE A 6 12.71 0.47 4.18
N ASP A 7 11.56 -0.20 4.04
CA ASP A 7 10.92 -1.16 4.95
C ASP A 7 11.90 -2.08 5.73
N GLY A 8 13.03 -2.44 5.11
CA GLY A 8 14.08 -3.26 5.70
C GLY A 8 15.00 -2.58 6.72
N PHE A 9 15.11 -1.24 6.80
CA PHE A 9 16.07 -0.61 7.72
C PHE A 9 15.56 -0.47 9.15
N ALA A 10 14.24 -0.30 9.35
CA ALA A 10 13.66 -0.07 10.66
C ALA A 10 13.91 -1.25 11.63
N HIS A 11 13.85 -2.48 11.13
CA HIS A 11 14.15 -3.69 11.90
C HIS A 11 15.62 -3.84 12.33
N HIS A 12 16.53 -3.03 11.77
CA HIS A 12 17.96 -3.04 12.11
C HIS A 12 18.36 -1.89 13.04
N LEU A 13 17.44 -1.00 13.44
CA LEU A 13 17.75 -0.04 14.48
C LEU A 13 17.89 -0.78 15.82
N PRO A 14 18.93 -0.49 16.62
CA PRO A 14 19.03 -1.02 17.97
C PRO A 14 17.84 -0.53 18.78
N ASP A 15 17.08 -1.47 19.33
CA ASP A 15 15.99 -1.17 20.26
C ASP A 15 16.58 -0.50 21.51
N ILE A 16 16.19 0.75 21.74
CA ILE A 16 16.70 1.56 22.85
C ILE A 16 16.07 1.15 24.19
N ASP A 17 14.89 0.52 24.15
CA ASP A 17 14.17 0.03 25.32
C ASP A 17 13.36 -1.24 24.98
N PRO A 18 14.01 -2.42 25.04
CA PRO A 18 13.34 -3.69 24.77
C PRO A 18 12.21 -4.03 25.75
N GLN A 19 12.24 -3.46 26.95
CA GLN A 19 11.18 -3.69 27.93
C GLN A 19 9.91 -2.95 27.50
N GLU A 20 10.02 -1.66 27.19
CA GLU A 20 8.89 -0.89 26.66
C GLU A 20 8.32 -1.56 25.41
N THR A 21 9.18 -1.94 24.45
CA THR A 21 8.75 -2.65 23.24
C THR A 21 7.97 -3.93 23.58
N GLY A 22 8.42 -4.71 24.56
CA GLY A 22 7.71 -5.90 25.04
C GLY A 22 6.33 -5.59 25.62
N GLU A 23 6.23 -4.55 26.46
CA GLU A 23 4.97 -4.12 27.07
C GLU A 23 3.93 -3.69 26.02
N TRP A 24 4.38 -3.04 24.93
CA TRP A 24 3.52 -2.67 23.80
C TRP A 24 3.02 -3.89 23.01
N VAL A 25 3.90 -4.88 22.78
CA VAL A 25 3.54 -6.14 22.10
C VAL A 25 2.54 -6.92 22.95
N ASP A 26 2.82 -7.08 24.24
CA ASP A 26 1.92 -7.77 25.18
C ASP A 26 0.54 -7.10 25.24
N SER A 27 0.51 -5.76 25.23
CA SER A 27 -0.74 -4.99 25.19
C SER A 27 -1.53 -5.25 23.90
N PHE A 28 -0.85 -5.36 22.76
CA PHE A 28 -1.49 -5.70 21.49
C PHE A 28 -2.03 -7.13 21.49
N ASP A 29 -1.27 -8.09 21.99
CA ASP A 29 -1.69 -9.49 22.08
C ASP A 29 -2.90 -9.66 23.01
N ALA A 30 -2.90 -8.97 24.15
CA ALA A 30 -4.06 -8.95 25.06
C ALA A 30 -5.33 -8.39 24.37
N VAL A 31 -5.20 -7.37 23.52
CA VAL A 31 -6.33 -6.85 22.73
C VAL A 31 -6.81 -7.89 21.72
N VAL A 32 -5.90 -8.60 21.04
CA VAL A 32 -6.26 -9.65 20.09
C VAL A 32 -6.99 -10.80 20.79
N GLU A 33 -6.50 -11.21 21.96
CA GLU A 33 -7.06 -12.33 22.72
C GLU A 33 -8.43 -11.98 23.33
N HIS A 34 -8.56 -10.82 23.98
CA HIS A 34 -9.78 -10.47 24.72
C HIS A 34 -10.84 -9.76 23.89
N LEU A 35 -10.44 -8.97 22.89
CA LEU A 35 -11.34 -8.13 22.08
C LEU A 35 -11.42 -8.55 20.61
N GLY A 36 -10.57 -9.49 20.18
CA GLY A 36 -10.58 -10.07 18.86
C GLY A 36 -9.85 -9.26 17.78
N LYS A 37 -9.54 -9.95 16.68
CA LYS A 37 -8.83 -9.38 15.51
C LYS A 37 -9.46 -8.10 14.93
N PRO A 38 -10.79 -7.96 14.80
CA PRO A 38 -11.38 -6.73 14.25
C PRO A 38 -11.06 -5.49 15.09
N ARG A 39 -11.05 -5.61 16.42
CA ARG A 39 -10.72 -4.50 17.32
C ARG A 39 -9.23 -4.16 17.25
N ALA A 40 -8.37 -5.16 17.22
CA ALA A 40 -6.93 -4.98 17.06
C ALA A 40 -6.59 -4.27 15.74
N GLN A 41 -7.22 -4.67 14.63
CA GLN A 41 -7.06 -4.03 13.32
C GLN A 41 -7.50 -2.56 13.35
N PHE A 42 -8.64 -2.25 13.97
CA PHE A 42 -9.10 -0.87 14.13
C PHE A 42 -8.10 -0.01 14.91
N LEU A 43 -7.55 -0.54 16.00
CA LEU A 43 -6.56 0.17 16.83
C LEU A 43 -5.27 0.43 16.06
N LEU A 44 -4.74 -0.56 15.35
CA LEU A 44 -3.57 -0.39 14.49
C LEU A 44 -3.77 0.69 13.43
N MET A 45 -4.92 0.69 12.73
CA MET A 45 -5.22 1.73 11.74
C MET A 45 -5.24 3.13 12.36
N LYS A 46 -5.82 3.28 13.55
CA LYS A 46 -5.82 4.56 14.27
C LYS A 46 -4.43 5.02 14.69
N LEU A 47 -3.58 4.10 15.14
CA LEU A 47 -2.19 4.41 15.46
C LEU A 47 -1.39 4.83 14.22
N LEU A 48 -1.58 4.15 13.09
CA LEU A 48 -0.94 4.51 11.82
C LEU A 48 -1.41 5.86 11.28
N ASP A 49 -2.69 6.19 11.41
CA ASP A 49 -3.21 7.52 11.06
C ASP A 49 -2.54 8.60 11.93
N ARG A 50 -2.46 8.36 13.24
CA ARG A 50 -1.82 9.29 14.18
C ARG A 50 -0.32 9.44 13.94
N ALA A 51 0.37 8.36 13.59
CA ALA A 51 1.79 8.37 13.23
C ALA A 51 2.04 9.20 11.96
N ARG A 52 1.16 9.06 10.95
CA ARG A 52 1.19 9.88 9.73
C ARG A 52 0.98 11.37 10.02
N GLU A 53 0.02 11.73 10.87
CA GLU A 53 -0.19 13.12 11.29
C GLU A 53 1.05 13.73 11.98
N GLN A 54 1.78 12.91 12.73
CA GLN A 54 2.99 13.33 13.46
C GLN A 54 4.27 13.22 12.63
N GLN A 55 4.18 12.88 11.34
CA GLN A 55 5.33 12.66 10.46
C GLN A 55 6.34 11.65 11.03
N VAL A 56 5.85 10.70 11.84
CA VAL A 56 6.66 9.57 12.28
C VAL A 56 6.93 8.74 11.03
N GLY A 57 8.21 8.59 10.67
CA GLY A 57 8.66 7.92 9.46
C GLY A 57 8.27 6.45 9.46
N PHE A 58 7.05 6.16 9.05
CA PHE A 58 6.57 4.81 8.82
C PHE A 58 6.79 4.50 7.33
N PRO A 59 7.54 3.44 6.96
CA PRO A 59 7.58 3.00 5.58
C PRO A 59 6.15 2.73 5.15
N ALA A 60 5.65 3.51 4.19
CA ALA A 60 4.29 3.35 3.69
C ALA A 60 4.09 1.87 3.37
N THR A 61 3.11 1.23 4.01
CA THR A 61 2.68 -0.11 3.60
C THR A 61 2.48 -0.02 2.09
N VAL A 62 3.22 -0.82 1.32
CA VAL A 62 3.29 -0.72 -0.15
C VAL A 62 1.94 -1.07 -0.83
N SER A 63 0.87 -1.17 -0.04
CA SER A 63 -0.50 -1.27 -0.52
C SER A 63 -1.08 0.13 -0.64
N THR A 64 -0.99 0.70 -1.83
CA THR A 64 -1.99 1.69 -2.24
C THR A 64 -3.37 1.02 -2.21
N PRO A 65 -4.46 1.77 -1.97
CA PRO A 65 -5.81 1.21 -2.09
C PRO A 65 -6.00 0.59 -3.47
N TYR A 66 -6.78 -0.50 -3.58
CA TYR A 66 -7.09 -1.17 -4.85
C TYR A 66 -8.09 -0.35 -5.69
N VAL A 67 -7.68 0.85 -6.06
CA VAL A 67 -8.40 1.84 -6.88
C VAL A 67 -7.40 2.55 -7.78
N ASN A 68 -7.87 3.10 -8.89
CA ASN A 68 -7.02 3.92 -9.75
C ASN A 68 -6.55 5.17 -8.98
N THR A 69 -5.25 5.47 -9.07
CA THR A 69 -4.65 6.66 -8.45
C THR A 69 -5.21 7.96 -9.04
N ILE A 70 -5.63 7.96 -10.30
CA ILE A 70 -6.26 9.10 -10.99
C ILE A 70 -7.77 8.91 -10.99
N PRO A 71 -8.56 9.79 -10.35
CA PRO A 71 -10.02 9.72 -10.37
C PRO A 71 -10.59 10.21 -11.71
N PRO A 72 -11.82 9.79 -12.09
CA PRO A 72 -12.43 10.15 -13.38
C PRO A 72 -12.51 11.65 -13.66
N GLN A 73 -12.65 12.48 -12.62
CA GLN A 73 -12.74 13.94 -12.75
C GLN A 73 -11.38 14.59 -13.08
N GLN A 74 -10.27 13.87 -12.87
CA GLN A 74 -8.91 14.30 -13.18
C GLN A 74 -8.32 13.55 -14.36
N GLU A 75 -9.09 12.66 -15.00
CA GLU A 75 -8.65 11.98 -16.21
C GLU A 75 -8.50 13.01 -17.34
N PRO A 76 -7.33 13.09 -17.99
CA PRO A 76 -7.15 13.97 -19.12
C PRO A 76 -7.93 13.46 -20.34
N TRP A 77 -8.22 14.37 -21.27
CA TRP A 77 -8.79 13.98 -22.56
C TRP A 77 -7.84 13.06 -23.33
N PHE A 78 -8.39 11.98 -23.91
CA PHE A 78 -7.61 11.02 -24.70
C PHE A 78 -7.38 11.56 -26.12
N PRO A 79 -6.12 11.64 -26.60
CA PRO A 79 -5.81 12.36 -27.84
C PRO A 79 -6.11 11.62 -29.15
N GLY A 80 -6.39 10.31 -29.09
CA GLY A 80 -6.56 9.45 -30.26
C GLY A 80 -8.01 9.15 -30.63
N ASP A 81 -8.19 8.47 -31.77
CA ASP A 81 -9.47 7.87 -32.16
C ASP A 81 -9.55 6.45 -31.60
N GLU A 82 -10.30 6.29 -30.51
CA GLU A 82 -10.48 5.01 -29.84
C GLU A 82 -11.08 3.92 -30.74
N TYR A 83 -11.91 4.28 -31.73
CA TYR A 83 -12.53 3.30 -32.63
C TYR A 83 -11.49 2.72 -33.58
N VAL A 84 -10.66 3.58 -34.17
CA VAL A 84 -9.57 3.16 -35.07
C VAL A 84 -8.53 2.35 -34.28
N GLU A 85 -8.09 2.84 -33.12
CA GLU A 85 -7.10 2.16 -32.29
C GLU A 85 -7.56 0.77 -31.83
N ARG A 86 -8.85 0.63 -31.49
CA ARG A 86 -9.43 -0.66 -31.09
C ARG A 86 -9.39 -1.69 -32.22
N ARG A 87 -9.68 -1.26 -33.46
CA ARG A 87 -9.60 -2.13 -34.65
C ARG A 87 -8.17 -2.58 -34.93
N ILE A 88 -7.21 -1.65 -34.85
CA ILE A 88 -5.78 -1.96 -35.03
C ILE A 88 -5.32 -2.94 -33.96
N ARG A 89 -5.66 -2.71 -32.68
CA ARG A 89 -5.33 -3.59 -31.56
C ARG A 89 -5.89 -5.01 -31.74
N ALA A 90 -7.09 -5.14 -32.32
CA ALA A 90 -7.69 -6.44 -32.61
C ALA A 90 -6.89 -7.22 -33.67
N TYR A 91 -6.50 -6.58 -34.78
CA TYR A 91 -5.67 -7.23 -35.80
C TYR A 91 -4.30 -7.65 -35.26
N ILE A 92 -3.66 -6.80 -34.46
CA ILE A 92 -2.35 -7.10 -33.84
C ILE A 92 -2.46 -8.32 -32.93
N ARG A 93 -3.49 -8.37 -32.06
CA ARG A 93 -3.71 -9.51 -31.16
C ARG A 93 -3.99 -10.81 -31.90
N TRP A 94 -4.77 -10.75 -32.97
CA TRP A 94 -5.05 -11.93 -33.80
C TRP A 94 -3.79 -12.44 -34.50
N ASN A 95 -3.03 -11.55 -35.14
CA ASN A 95 -1.75 -11.91 -35.77
C ASN A 95 -0.77 -12.52 -34.76
N ALA A 96 -0.66 -11.93 -33.57
CA ALA A 96 0.19 -12.45 -32.50
C ALA A 96 -0.21 -13.86 -32.05
N ALA A 97 -1.51 -14.11 -31.89
CA ALA A 97 -2.02 -15.44 -31.55
C ALA A 97 -1.64 -16.47 -32.63
N VAL A 98 -1.83 -16.13 -33.92
CA VAL A 98 -1.54 -17.04 -35.04
C VAL A 98 -0.05 -17.30 -35.23
N MET A 99 0.84 -16.36 -34.89
CA MET A 99 2.30 -16.54 -35.03
C MET A 99 2.92 -17.40 -33.92
N VAL A 100 2.26 -17.50 -32.76
CA VAL A 100 2.78 -18.20 -31.56
C VAL A 100 2.12 -19.57 -31.37
N THR A 101 1.10 -19.90 -32.18
CA THR A 101 0.49 -21.25 -32.27
C THR A 101 1.20 -22.12 -33.29
#